data_AF-K2CW46-F1
#
_entry.id   AF-K2CW46-F1
#
_cell.length_a   1.000
_cell.length_b   1.000
_cell.length_c   1.000
_cell.angle_alpha   90.00
_cell.angle_beta   90.00
_cell.angle_gamma   90.00
#
_symmetry.space_group_name_H-M   'P 1'
#
loop_
_entity.id
_entity.type
_entity.pdbx_description
1 polymer ?
#
loop_
_entity_poly.entity_id
_entity_poly.type
_entity_poly.pdbx_seq_one_letter_code
_entity_poly.pdbx_strand_id
1 'polypeptide(L)' 'MQFFTPSFEIDLEPIYDKVKALDPDASWFLHQSHHMVICGSASAPDSKPTKLSFDELIEAAKAI' A
#
# COMPACT_ATOMS: atom_id res chain seq x y z
N MET A 1 -13.24 -2.64 16.10
CA MET A 1 -12.80 -1.96 14.87
C MET A 1 -12.90 -2.96 13.74
N GLN A 2 -13.76 -2.72 12.76
CA GLN A 2 -13.85 -3.56 11.57
C GLN A 2 -12.79 -3.07 10.59
N PHE A 3 -11.75 -3.87 10.37
CA PHE A 3 -10.81 -3.62 9.30
C PHE A 3 -11.56 -3.78 7.99
N PHE A 4 -11.60 -2.73 7.17
CA PHE A 4 -12.19 -2.79 5.83
C PHE A 4 -11.23 -3.60 4.95
N THR A 5 -11.36 -4.92 5.00
CA THR A 5 -10.73 -5.77 4.00
C THR A 5 -11.47 -5.49 2.69
N PRO A 6 -10.79 -5.13 1.59
CA PRO A 6 -11.39 -5.08 0.28
C PRO A 6 -12.16 -6.38 0.03
N SER A 7 -13.24 -6.33 -0.76
CA SER A 7 -13.88 -7.55 -1.24
C SER A 7 -12.80 -8.50 -1.77
N PHE A 8 -12.90 -9.80 -1.48
CA PHE A 8 -11.91 -10.81 -1.90
C PHE A 8 -11.71 -10.88 -3.43
N GLU A 9 -12.44 -10.08 -4.19
CA GLU A 9 -12.38 -9.95 -5.65
C GLU A 9 -11.47 -8.81 -6.13
N ILE A 10 -11.00 -7.93 -5.25
CA ILE A 10 -10.21 -6.75 -5.64
C ILE A 10 -8.71 -7.03 -5.43
N ASP A 11 -7.98 -7.11 -6.53
CA ASP A 11 -6.52 -7.19 -6.54
C ASP A 11 -5.89 -5.81 -6.32
N LEU A 12 -5.06 -5.66 -5.29
CA LEU A 12 -4.35 -4.41 -4.98
C LEU A 12 -2.95 -4.33 -5.60
N GLU A 13 -2.51 -5.33 -6.36
CA GLU A 13 -1.22 -5.27 -7.09
C GLU A 13 -1.08 -3.97 -7.92
N PRO A 14 -2.10 -3.48 -8.65
CA PRO A 14 -1.98 -2.22 -9.39
C PRO A 14 -1.70 -1.00 -8.50
N ILE A 15 -2.26 -0.96 -7.28
CA ILE A 15 -1.96 0.10 -6.32
C ILE A 15 -0.53 -0.04 -5.83
N TYR A 16 -0.10 -1.25 -5.49
CA TYR A 16 1.26 -1.53 -5.02
C TYR A 16 2.30 -1.06 -6.04
N ASP A 17 2.14 -1.43 -7.30
CA ASP A 17 3.05 -1.04 -8.38
C ASP A 17 3.13 0.48 -8.52
N LYS A 18 1.98 1.17 -8.41
CA LYS A 18 1.91 2.62 -8.53
C LYS A 18 2.61 3.32 -7.37
N VAL A 19 2.34 2.94 -6.11
CA VAL A 19 2.99 3.56 -4.95
C VAL A 19 4.49 3.24 -4.91
N LYS A 20 4.89 2.05 -5.37
CA LYS A 20 6.30 1.65 -5.47
C LYS A 20 7.04 2.43 -6.56
N ALA A 21 6.39 2.73 -7.68
CA ALA A 21 6.94 3.58 -8.73
C ALA A 21 7.07 5.05 -8.29
N LEU A 22 6.08 5.56 -7.54
CA LEU A 22 6.08 6.94 -7.04
C LEU A 22 7.08 7.16 -5.90
N ASP A 23 7.25 6.18 -5.02
CA ASP A 23 8.24 6.23 -3.94
C ASP A 23 9.00 4.91 -3.76
N PRO A 24 10.04 4.67 -4.59
CA PRO A 24 10.77 3.40 -4.59
C PRO A 24 11.58 3.16 -3.31
N ASP A 25 11.97 4.23 -2.60
CA ASP A 25 12.77 4.16 -1.38
C ASP A 25 11.97 3.76 -0.15
N ALA A 26 10.63 3.86 -0.20
CA ALA A 26 9.75 3.46 0.89
C ALA A 26 9.60 1.94 0.98
N SER A 27 9.35 1.47 2.20
CA SER A 27 9.17 0.05 2.51
C SER A 27 7.75 -0.44 2.22
N TRP A 28 7.26 -0.18 1.00
CA TRP A 28 6.00 -0.74 0.50
C TRP A 28 6.08 -2.26 0.36
N PHE A 29 5.02 -2.94 0.78
CA PHE A 29 4.87 -4.38 0.73
C PHE A 29 3.44 -4.75 0.32
N LEU A 30 3.32 -5.65 -0.65
CA LEU A 30 2.07 -6.31 -1.02
C LEU A 30 2.01 -7.67 -0.31
N HIS A 31 0.98 -7.90 0.49
CA HIS A 31 0.76 -9.20 1.11
C HIS A 31 0.40 -10.25 0.04
N GLN A 32 0.83 -11.50 0.22
CA GLN A 32 0.57 -12.61 -0.71
C GLN A 32 -0.90 -12.87 -1.04
N SER A 33 -1.84 -12.35 -0.24
CA SER A 33 -3.28 -12.44 -0.53
C SER A 33 -3.76 -11.38 -1.52
N HIS A 34 -2.90 -10.45 -1.95
CA HIS A 34 -3.18 -9.33 -2.84
C HIS A 34 -4.25 -8.33 -2.35
N HIS A 35 -4.79 -8.52 -1.14
CA HIS A 35 -5.83 -7.67 -0.55
C HIS A 35 -5.29 -6.66 0.47
N MET A 36 -3.97 -6.53 0.57
CA MET A 36 -3.35 -5.62 1.54
C MET A 36 -2.02 -5.09 1.03
N VAL A 37 -1.92 -3.76 0.99
CA VAL A 37 -0.70 -3.00 0.73
C VAL A 37 -0.36 -2.22 1.99
N ILE A 38 0.86 -2.36 2.50
CA ILE A 38 1.34 -1.70 3.72
C ILE A 38 2.69 -1.03 3.48
N CYS A 39 2.94 0.08 4.17
CA CYS A 39 4.24 0.74 4.23
C CYS A 39 4.77 0.67 5.65
N GLY A 40 5.53 -0.38 5.96
CA GLY A 40 6.00 -0.66 7.31
C GLY A 40 4.98 -1.33 8.23
N SER A 41 5.45 -1.77 9.39
CA SER A 41 4.65 -2.41 10.44
C SER A 41 5.38 -2.30 11.78
N ALA A 42 4.67 -2.55 12.89
CA ALA A 42 5.29 -2.63 14.22
C ALA A 42 6.36 -3.73 14.31
N SER A 43 6.29 -4.75 13.45
CA SER A 43 7.27 -5.84 13.35
C SER A 43 8.45 -5.52 12.43
N ALA A 44 8.46 -4.36 11.75
CA ALA A 44 9.51 -3.91 10.84
C ALA A 44 10.09 -2.56 11.32
N PRO A 45 10.92 -2.57 12.40
CA PRO A 45 11.44 -1.35 13.02
C PRO A 45 12.31 -0.49 12.08
N ASP A 46 12.95 -1.11 11.08
CA ASP A 46 13.78 -0.42 10.07
C ASP A 46 13.00 -0.01 8.81
N SER A 47 11.67 -0.10 8.83
CA SER A 47 10.85 0.29 7.67
C SER A 47 10.94 1.78 7.39
N LYS A 48 11.15 2.11 6.12
CA LYS A 48 11.19 3.50 5.65
C LYS A 48 9.77 3.98 5.36
N PRO A 49 9.31 5.06 6.03
CA PRO A 49 8.02 5.64 5.74
C PRO A 49 8.00 6.22 4.32
N THR A 50 6.81 6.31 3.74
CA THR A 50 6.62 6.98 2.46
C THR A 50 6.72 8.49 2.59
N LYS A 51 7.24 9.15 1.56
CA LYS A 51 7.18 10.61 1.42
C LYS A 51 5.90 11.10 0.74
N LEU A 52 5.08 10.18 0.22
CA LEU A 52 3.82 10.52 -0.43
C LEU A 52 2.86 11.16 0.57
N SER A 53 2.25 12.25 0.15
CA SER A 53 1.16 12.89 0.86
C SER A 53 -0.10 12.01 0.84
N PHE A 54 -1.03 12.30 1.75
CA PHE A 54 -2.30 11.60 1.80
C PHE A 54 -3.10 11.74 0.50
N ASP A 55 -3.06 12.91 -0.15
CA ASP A 55 -3.73 13.14 -1.43
C ASP A 55 -3.12 12.30 -2.55
N GLU A 56 -1.79 12.18 -2.61
CA GLU A 56 -1.12 11.29 -3.57
C GLU A 56 -1.49 9.82 -3.35
N LEU A 57 -1.67 9.40 -2.10
CA LEU A 57 -2.15 8.04 -1.78
C LEU A 57 -3.60 7.83 -2.24
N ILE A 58 -4.47 8.83 -2.10
CA ILE A 58 -5.84 8.78 -2.62
C ILE A 58 -5.82 8.64 -4.15
N GLU A 59 -5.01 9.46 -4.85
CA GLU A 59 -4.88 9.39 -6.30
C GLU A 59 -4.25 8.07 -6.78
N ALA A 60 -3.37 7.46 -5.98
CA ALA A 60 -2.88 6.11 -6.24
C ALA A 60 -4.02 5.07 -6.15
N ALA A 61 -4.90 5.19 -5.16
CA ALA A 61 -5.98 4.25 -4.90
C ALA A 61 -7.20 4.38 -5.83
N LYS A 62 -7.47 5.57 -6.40
CA LYS A 62 -8.56 5.81 -7.36
C LYS A 62 -8.40 5.09 -8.71
N ALA A 63 -7.26 4.44 -8.94
CA ALA A 63 -6.94 3.81 -10.22
C ALA A 63 -7.50 2.37 -10.38
N ILE A 64 -8.23 1.88 -9.37
CA ILE A 64 -8.96 0.60 -9.39
C ILE A 64 -10.43 0.78 -9.07
#